data_AF-A0A7V9NSW8-F1
#
_entry.id   AF-A0A7V9NSW8-F1
#
_cell.length_a   1.000
_cell.length_b   1.000
_cell.length_c   1.000
_cell.angle_alpha   90.00
_cell.angle_beta   90.00
_cell.angle_gamma   90.00
#
_symmetry.space_group_name_H-M   'P 1'
#
loop_
_entity.id
_entity.type
_entity.pdbx_description
1 polymer ?
#
loop_
_entity_poly.entity_id
_entity_poly.type
_entity_poly.pdbx_seq_one_letter_code
_entity_poly.pdbx_strand_id
1 'polypeptide(L)'
;MAFNGPGFVDHHTHLLRVSTRIKPPYDHTSSASIAAYHRNLAASGYNPMDAVGDAVDERLDAQLMAGLTQASELGICQITEAGIHDWAYLDTLLRRRETDRLPCRVRLLVASGLAAQGMRDRTGDPDVDVVGVKFYADGWLGPRTCALCRPFDDVHPKDDGVLFWEPVPLARAAQPFAQAGWTIATHAIGDRAAVAVLDAYEMIFDGDAEAARANGARIEHAQVLSPLIIDRFADQGVTACIQPSFATSDAAVGPSALGDERWKQSYDWAGLLKAGARLITGADYPIESLDPLVGLRDLTTKVTRGSQLDVATAYELMTDDSVGVTTLNQDPR
;
A
#
# COMPACT_ATOMS: atom_id res chain seq x y z
N MET A 1 -29.26 6.93 -16.03
CA MET A 1 -28.82 8.17 -15.33
C MET A 1 -27.31 8.07 -15.17
N ALA A 2 -26.56 9.13 -15.46
CA ALA A 2 -25.10 9.15 -15.32
C ALA A 2 -24.71 10.14 -14.21
N PHE A 3 -23.86 9.70 -13.30
CA PHE A 3 -23.22 10.52 -12.28
C PHE A 3 -21.83 10.93 -12.79
N ASN A 4 -21.51 12.22 -12.73
CA ASN A 4 -20.17 12.73 -13.00
C ASN A 4 -19.62 13.31 -11.70
N GLY A 5 -18.42 12.90 -11.31
CA GLY A 5 -17.80 13.35 -10.07
C GLY A 5 -16.28 13.28 -10.12
N PRO A 6 -15.59 13.64 -9.02
CA PRO A 6 -14.14 13.52 -8.89
C PRO A 6 -13.63 12.14 -9.30
N GLY A 7 -12.48 12.10 -9.96
CA GLY A 7 -11.86 10.87 -10.46
C GLY A 7 -11.38 9.96 -9.34
N PHE A 8 -11.45 8.64 -9.52
CA PHE A 8 -10.93 7.69 -8.52
C PHE A 8 -9.39 7.72 -8.47
N VAL A 9 -8.85 7.62 -7.26
CA VAL A 9 -7.41 7.54 -7.00
C VAL A 9 -7.10 6.25 -6.25
N ASP A 10 -6.17 5.48 -6.81
CA ASP A 10 -5.60 4.31 -6.14
C ASP A 10 -4.22 4.67 -5.58
N HIS A 11 -4.09 4.82 -4.27
CA HIS A 11 -2.84 5.20 -3.61
C HIS A 11 -1.88 4.04 -3.36
N HIS A 12 -2.28 2.81 -3.69
CA HIS A 12 -1.44 1.62 -3.54
C HIS A 12 -1.91 0.52 -4.46
N THR A 13 -1.15 0.26 -5.51
CA THR A 13 -1.40 -0.86 -6.41
C THR A 13 -0.08 -1.47 -6.87
N HIS A 14 -0.13 -2.69 -7.40
CA HIS A 14 0.97 -3.30 -8.15
C HIS A 14 0.61 -3.50 -9.62
N LEU A 15 -0.28 -2.64 -10.15
CA LEU A 15 -0.84 -2.72 -11.50
C LEU A 15 0.25 -2.82 -12.58
N LEU A 16 1.27 -1.96 -12.55
CA LEU A 16 2.32 -1.96 -13.55
C LEU A 16 3.11 -3.26 -13.49
N ARG A 17 3.49 -3.69 -12.28
CA ARG A 17 4.19 -4.97 -12.07
C ARG A 17 3.37 -6.14 -12.61
N VAL A 18 2.09 -6.22 -12.28
CA VAL A 18 1.19 -7.28 -12.76
C VAL A 18 1.07 -7.27 -14.27
N SER A 19 1.03 -6.08 -14.87
CA SER A 19 0.90 -5.92 -16.32
C SER A 19 2.06 -6.52 -17.09
N THR A 20 3.26 -6.56 -16.50
CA THR A 20 4.42 -7.24 -17.09
C THR A 20 4.28 -8.76 -17.16
N ARG A 21 3.30 -9.34 -16.45
CA ARG A 21 3.06 -10.78 -16.29
C ARG A 21 4.23 -11.53 -15.64
N ILE A 22 5.15 -10.79 -15.02
CA ILE A 22 6.17 -11.34 -14.14
C ILE A 22 5.47 -11.98 -12.95
N LYS A 23 5.70 -13.28 -12.76
CA LYS A 23 5.13 -14.01 -11.63
C LYS A 23 5.96 -13.72 -10.38
N PRO A 24 5.33 -13.58 -9.20
CA PRO A 24 6.07 -13.53 -7.96
C PRO A 24 6.90 -14.82 -7.77
N PRO A 25 7.99 -14.78 -6.98
CA PRO A 25 8.83 -15.94 -6.69
C PRO A 25 8.17 -16.95 -5.73
N TYR A 26 6.85 -16.89 -5.58
CA TYR A 26 6.02 -17.73 -4.73
C TYR A 26 4.67 -17.98 -5.40
N ASP A 27 3.98 -19.05 -4.98
CA ASP A 27 2.60 -19.29 -5.38
C ASP A 27 1.65 -18.42 -4.54
N HIS A 28 1.14 -17.35 -5.14
CA HIS A 28 0.22 -16.40 -4.52
C HIS A 28 -1.11 -17.03 -4.06
N THR A 29 -1.46 -18.22 -4.54
CA THR A 29 -2.67 -18.95 -4.10
C THR A 29 -2.42 -19.84 -2.87
N SER A 30 -1.16 -19.99 -2.46
CA SER A 30 -0.74 -20.87 -1.36
C SER A 30 -0.18 -20.07 -0.19
N SER A 31 -0.95 -20.01 0.90
CA SER A 31 -0.49 -19.41 2.16
C SER A 31 0.83 -20.01 2.65
N ALA A 32 1.05 -21.32 2.45
CA ALA A 32 2.31 -21.97 2.81
C ALA A 32 3.49 -21.50 1.94
N SER A 33 3.27 -21.28 0.64
CA SER A 33 4.31 -20.78 -0.27
C SER A 33 4.70 -19.33 0.08
N ILE A 34 3.73 -18.46 0.32
CA ILE A 34 3.97 -17.07 0.75
C ILE A 34 4.68 -17.04 2.11
N ALA A 35 4.22 -17.88 3.06
CA ALA A 35 4.82 -18.00 4.38
C ALA A 35 6.29 -18.42 4.33
N ALA A 36 6.62 -19.38 3.46
CA ALA A 36 7.99 -19.84 3.24
C ALA A 36 8.85 -18.74 2.60
N TYR A 37 8.32 -18.01 1.62
CA TYR A 37 9.02 -16.89 0.98
C TYR A 37 9.42 -15.81 1.99
N HIS A 38 8.48 -15.33 2.81
CA HIS A 38 8.77 -14.32 3.83
C HIS A 38 9.82 -14.78 4.84
N ARG A 39 9.70 -16.02 5.35
CA ARG A 39 10.65 -16.56 6.33
C ARG A 39 12.03 -16.77 5.74
N ASN A 40 12.13 -17.24 4.50
CA ASN A 40 13.41 -17.44 3.82
C ASN A 40 14.15 -16.12 3.58
N LEU A 41 13.43 -15.06 3.19
CA LEU A 41 13.99 -13.73 3.06
C LEU A 41 14.53 -13.20 4.40
N ALA A 42 13.71 -13.27 5.46
CA ALA A 42 14.11 -12.80 6.77
C ALA A 42 15.33 -13.57 7.32
N ALA A 43 15.35 -14.90 7.15
CA ALA A 43 16.49 -15.74 7.52
C ALA A 43 17.78 -15.38 6.75
N SER A 44 17.63 -14.78 5.56
CA SER A 44 18.73 -14.33 4.72
C SER A 44 19.09 -12.85 4.93
N GLY A 45 18.42 -12.15 5.84
CA GLY A 45 18.63 -10.72 6.10
C GLY A 45 18.08 -9.78 5.01
N TYR A 46 17.13 -10.25 4.21
CA TYR A 46 16.46 -9.49 3.14
C TYR A 46 14.97 -9.31 3.43
N ASN A 47 14.35 -8.38 2.74
CA ASN A 47 12.90 -8.18 2.69
C ASN A 47 12.38 -8.15 1.24
N PRO A 48 11.04 -8.23 1.02
CA PRO A 48 10.46 -8.27 -0.32
C PRO A 48 10.78 -7.08 -1.25
N MET A 49 11.20 -5.93 -0.70
CA MET A 49 11.62 -4.75 -1.48
C MET A 49 13.12 -4.76 -1.81
N ASP A 50 13.89 -5.75 -1.34
CA ASP A 50 15.30 -5.95 -1.70
C ASP A 50 15.49 -6.86 -2.92
N ALA A 51 14.44 -7.61 -3.29
CA ALA A 51 14.50 -8.53 -4.41
C ALA A 51 14.70 -7.74 -5.72
N VAL A 52 15.76 -8.01 -6.46
CA VAL A 52 15.98 -7.37 -7.77
C VAL A 52 14.84 -7.78 -8.71
N GLY A 53 14.29 -6.80 -9.44
CA GLY A 53 13.22 -7.05 -10.40
C GLY A 53 13.66 -7.99 -11.52
N ASP A 54 12.74 -8.81 -12.02
CA ASP A 54 12.99 -9.63 -13.21
C ASP A 54 13.20 -8.74 -14.45
N ALA A 55 13.93 -9.25 -15.43
CA ALA A 55 14.23 -8.54 -16.66
C ALA A 55 12.93 -8.15 -17.39
N VAL A 56 12.74 -6.84 -17.56
CA VAL A 56 11.71 -6.31 -18.46
C VAL A 56 12.02 -6.69 -19.91
N ASP A 57 10.99 -6.93 -20.71
CA ASP A 57 11.15 -7.30 -22.13
C ASP A 57 10.60 -6.21 -23.08
N GLU A 58 10.78 -6.41 -24.39
CA GLU A 58 10.39 -5.46 -25.43
C GLU A 58 8.89 -5.11 -25.45
N ARG A 59 8.05 -5.89 -24.76
CA ARG A 59 6.60 -5.68 -24.67
C ARG A 59 6.19 -4.77 -23.51
N LEU A 60 7.15 -4.26 -22.73
CA LEU A 60 6.87 -3.44 -21.54
C LEU A 60 5.92 -2.29 -21.85
N ASP A 61 6.13 -1.52 -22.93
CA ASP A 61 5.23 -0.41 -23.31
C ASP A 61 3.78 -0.86 -23.47
N ALA A 62 3.55 -1.88 -24.32
CA ALA A 62 2.22 -2.40 -24.56
C ALA A 62 1.57 -2.99 -23.30
N GLN A 63 2.36 -3.63 -22.44
CA GLN A 63 1.91 -4.19 -21.16
C GLN A 63 1.46 -3.10 -20.19
N LEU A 64 2.31 -2.09 -19.95
CA LEU A 64 1.98 -0.98 -19.07
C LEU A 64 0.74 -0.23 -19.57
N MET A 65 0.63 0.01 -20.89
CA MET A 65 -0.52 0.70 -21.45
C MET A 65 -1.81 -0.11 -21.31
N ALA A 66 -1.76 -1.43 -21.44
CA ALA A 66 -2.92 -2.29 -21.22
C ALA A 66 -3.41 -2.20 -19.77
N GLY A 67 -2.51 -2.24 -18.79
CA GLY A 67 -2.84 -2.07 -17.37
C GLY A 67 -3.44 -0.70 -17.06
N LEU A 68 -2.79 0.37 -17.53
CA LEU A 68 -3.29 1.74 -17.33
C LEU A 68 -4.65 1.96 -18.01
N THR A 69 -4.87 1.36 -19.19
CA THR A 69 -6.16 1.39 -19.87
C THR A 69 -7.23 0.70 -19.04
N GLN A 70 -6.95 -0.50 -18.52
CA GLN A 70 -7.87 -1.23 -17.63
C GLN A 70 -8.25 -0.38 -16.41
N ALA A 71 -7.30 0.31 -15.78
CA ALA A 71 -7.60 1.21 -14.66
C ALA A 71 -8.47 2.39 -15.10
N SER A 72 -8.15 3.02 -16.22
CA SER A 72 -8.91 4.17 -16.73
C SER A 72 -10.36 3.81 -17.13
N GLU A 73 -10.59 2.60 -17.64
CA GLU A 73 -11.93 2.08 -17.98
C GLU A 73 -12.81 1.87 -16.73
N LEU A 74 -12.18 1.67 -15.57
CA LEU A 74 -12.84 1.62 -14.26
C LEU A 74 -13.04 3.02 -13.64
N GLY A 75 -12.65 4.08 -14.34
CA GLY A 75 -12.75 5.46 -13.87
C GLY A 75 -11.63 5.89 -12.91
N ILE A 76 -10.52 5.13 -12.85
CA ILE A 76 -9.33 5.50 -12.10
C ILE A 76 -8.54 6.54 -12.89
N CYS A 77 -8.35 7.72 -12.31
CA CYS A 77 -7.62 8.82 -12.91
C CYS A 77 -6.16 8.89 -12.47
N GLN A 78 -5.82 8.30 -11.32
CA GLN A 78 -4.45 8.21 -10.83
C GLN A 78 -4.19 6.89 -10.10
N ILE A 79 -3.03 6.30 -10.34
CA ILE A 79 -2.49 5.19 -9.56
C ILE A 79 -1.19 5.56 -8.86
N THR A 80 -0.89 4.90 -7.75
CA THR A 80 0.44 4.86 -7.15
C THR A 80 0.96 3.43 -7.19
N GLU A 81 1.93 3.18 -8.07
CA GLU A 81 2.61 1.88 -8.16
C GLU A 81 3.54 1.71 -6.95
N ALA A 82 3.25 0.70 -6.13
CA ALA A 82 3.92 0.48 -4.86
C ALA A 82 5.17 -0.41 -5.02
N GLY A 83 6.33 0.21 -5.23
CA GLY A 83 7.61 -0.50 -5.23
C GLY A 83 8.00 -1.04 -6.60
N ILE A 84 8.29 -0.13 -7.54
CA ILE A 84 8.98 -0.53 -8.78
C ILE A 84 10.39 -1.04 -8.46
N HIS A 85 10.79 -2.10 -9.15
CA HIS A 85 12.10 -2.73 -9.00
C HIS A 85 13.01 -2.53 -10.20
N ASP A 86 12.53 -1.85 -11.25
CA ASP A 86 13.30 -1.51 -12.44
C ASP A 86 12.91 -0.10 -12.93
N TRP A 87 13.90 0.73 -13.21
CA TRP A 87 13.71 2.07 -13.76
C TRP A 87 13.15 2.08 -15.18
N ALA A 88 13.20 0.95 -15.90
CA ALA A 88 12.60 0.82 -17.21
C ALA A 88 11.09 1.12 -17.23
N TYR A 89 10.40 0.96 -16.09
CA TYR A 89 9.00 1.37 -15.92
C TYR A 89 8.87 2.89 -16.13
N LEU A 90 9.67 3.68 -15.42
CA LEU A 90 9.72 5.13 -15.55
C LEU A 90 10.14 5.54 -16.96
N ASP A 91 11.23 4.97 -17.47
CA ASP A 91 11.78 5.31 -18.80
C ASP A 91 10.76 5.03 -19.92
N THR A 92 9.99 3.95 -19.79
CA THR A 92 8.93 3.60 -20.76
C THR A 92 7.76 4.58 -20.69
N LEU A 93 7.30 4.91 -19.49
CA LEU A 93 6.20 5.86 -19.31
C LEU A 93 6.58 7.26 -19.80
N LEU A 94 7.80 7.73 -19.53
CA LEU A 94 8.30 9.02 -20.03
C LEU A 94 8.40 9.04 -21.57
N ARG A 95 8.94 7.99 -22.19
CA ARG A 95 8.94 7.88 -23.66
C ARG A 95 7.54 7.90 -24.26
N ARG A 96 6.59 7.18 -23.64
CA ARG A 96 5.19 7.18 -24.10
C ARG A 96 4.57 8.58 -24.01
N ARG A 97 4.89 9.32 -22.95
CA ARG A 97 4.45 10.69 -22.71
C ARG A 97 4.94 11.71 -23.73
N GLU A 98 6.06 11.45 -24.40
CA GLU A 98 6.55 12.30 -25.50
C GLU A 98 5.64 12.25 -26.72
N THR A 99 4.92 11.15 -26.94
CA THR A 99 4.08 10.94 -28.13
C THR A 99 2.59 10.97 -27.85
N ASP A 100 2.15 10.48 -26.67
CA ASP A 100 0.75 10.29 -26.32
C ASP A 100 0.45 10.68 -24.87
N ARG A 101 -0.83 10.86 -24.55
CA ARG A 101 -1.27 10.90 -23.15
C ARG A 101 -1.32 9.51 -22.55
N LEU A 102 -0.95 9.39 -21.28
CA LEU A 102 -1.22 8.18 -20.52
C LEU A 102 -2.71 8.05 -20.19
N PRO A 103 -3.25 6.82 -20.13
CA PRO A 103 -4.66 6.59 -19.77
C PRO A 103 -5.04 7.11 -18.38
N CYS A 104 -4.11 7.03 -17.43
CA CYS A 104 -4.23 7.65 -16.11
C CYS A 104 -2.85 8.14 -15.62
N ARG A 105 -2.88 9.03 -14.63
CA ARG A 105 -1.68 9.58 -13.99
C ARG A 105 -0.99 8.50 -13.15
N VAL A 106 0.33 8.49 -13.15
CA VAL A 106 1.16 7.49 -12.46
C VAL A 106 2.05 8.17 -11.45
N ARG A 107 2.01 7.66 -10.22
CA ARG A 107 2.97 7.98 -9.15
C ARG A 107 3.75 6.71 -8.81
N LEU A 108 5.07 6.81 -8.74
CA LEU A 108 5.93 5.67 -8.52
C LEU A 108 6.55 5.74 -7.13
N LEU A 109 6.29 4.73 -6.31
CA LEU A 109 7.15 4.42 -5.17
C LEU A 109 8.22 3.45 -5.64
N VAL A 110 9.47 3.75 -5.33
CA VAL A 110 10.63 2.91 -5.69
C VAL A 110 10.86 1.90 -4.58
N ALA A 111 11.04 0.62 -4.90
CA ALA A 111 11.39 -0.38 -3.90
C ALA A 111 12.69 0.01 -3.19
N SER A 112 12.77 -0.16 -1.87
CA SER A 112 13.92 0.27 -1.06
C SER A 112 15.26 -0.30 -1.55
N GLY A 113 15.29 -1.54 -2.05
CA GLY A 113 16.48 -2.16 -2.61
C GLY A 113 16.97 -1.52 -3.90
N LEU A 114 16.05 -1.04 -4.76
CA LEU A 114 16.41 -0.27 -5.96
C LEU A 114 16.84 1.15 -5.58
N ALA A 115 16.12 1.80 -4.66
CA ALA A 115 16.45 3.14 -4.20
C ALA A 115 17.85 3.19 -3.55
N ALA A 116 18.24 2.16 -2.80
CA ALA A 116 19.56 2.03 -2.19
C ALA A 116 20.71 1.90 -3.22
N GLN A 117 20.42 1.42 -4.43
CA GLN A 117 21.41 1.33 -5.51
C GLN A 117 21.57 2.66 -6.27
N GLY A 118 20.58 3.55 -6.17
CA GLY A 118 20.59 4.85 -6.82
C GLY A 118 19.18 5.35 -7.06
N MET A 119 18.77 6.34 -6.27
CA MET A 119 17.53 7.08 -6.49
C MET A 119 17.70 8.05 -7.67
N ARG A 120 16.70 8.11 -8.56
CA ARG A 120 16.63 9.14 -9.61
C ARG A 120 15.81 10.33 -9.12
N ASP A 121 16.08 11.49 -9.69
CA ASP A 121 15.36 12.72 -9.36
C ASP A 121 13.87 12.62 -9.74
N ARG A 122 13.07 13.49 -9.11
CA ARG A 122 11.67 13.72 -9.52
C ARG A 122 11.66 14.17 -10.96
N THR A 123 10.73 13.66 -11.75
CA THR A 123 10.59 14.09 -13.15
C THR A 123 9.98 15.49 -13.23
N GLY A 124 9.15 15.83 -12.24
CA GLY A 124 8.29 17.01 -12.28
C GLY A 124 7.18 16.94 -13.33
N ASP A 125 7.01 15.79 -13.99
CA ASP A 125 5.97 15.60 -15.00
C ASP A 125 4.60 15.39 -14.32
N PRO A 126 3.56 16.13 -14.74
CA PRO A 126 2.26 16.08 -14.10
C PRO A 126 1.57 14.72 -14.24
N ASP A 127 1.92 13.91 -15.23
CA ASP A 127 1.28 12.61 -15.51
C ASP A 127 2.12 11.42 -15.04
N VAL A 128 3.45 11.55 -14.89
CA VAL A 128 4.32 10.49 -14.34
C VAL A 128 5.39 11.08 -13.44
N ASP A 129 5.38 10.75 -12.15
CA ASP A 129 6.44 11.20 -11.24
C ASP A 129 6.88 10.11 -10.27
N VAL A 130 8.14 10.17 -9.88
CA VAL A 130 8.67 9.41 -8.74
C VAL A 130 8.30 10.19 -7.50
N VAL A 131 7.61 9.55 -6.54
CA VAL A 131 7.10 10.28 -5.37
C VAL A 131 7.77 9.88 -4.07
N GLY A 132 8.33 8.67 -3.99
CA GLY A 132 8.85 8.16 -2.74
C GLY A 132 9.48 6.78 -2.84
N VAL A 133 9.73 6.21 -1.67
CA VAL A 133 10.36 4.90 -1.49
C VAL A 133 9.42 3.98 -0.71
N LYS A 134 9.25 2.74 -1.20
CA LYS A 134 8.47 1.68 -0.57
C LYS A 134 9.40 0.75 0.22
N PHE A 135 9.17 0.68 1.52
CA PHE A 135 9.76 -0.27 2.48
C PHE A 135 8.75 -1.34 2.88
N TYR A 136 9.24 -2.40 3.54
CA TYR A 136 8.43 -3.57 3.89
C TYR A 136 8.78 -4.16 5.26
N ALA A 137 7.99 -3.83 6.29
CA ALA A 137 8.32 -4.14 7.68
C ALA A 137 7.91 -5.55 8.13
N ASP A 138 6.86 -6.14 7.59
CA ASP A 138 6.38 -7.47 7.97
C ASP A 138 5.63 -8.20 6.86
N GLY A 139 5.19 -9.44 7.11
CA GLY A 139 4.41 -10.21 6.15
C GLY A 139 2.89 -9.94 6.20
N TRP A 140 2.11 -10.97 5.87
CA TRP A 140 0.66 -10.89 5.68
C TRP A 140 -0.12 -11.69 6.73
N LEU A 141 -1.39 -11.32 6.95
CA LEU A 141 -2.28 -11.99 7.90
C LEU A 141 -2.64 -13.42 7.45
N GLY A 142 -3.13 -13.60 6.21
CA GLY A 142 -3.50 -14.91 5.66
C GLY A 142 -2.41 -16.00 5.81
N PRO A 143 -1.16 -15.74 5.37
CA PRO A 143 -0.02 -16.64 5.55
C PRO A 143 0.58 -16.72 6.97
N ARG A 144 0.03 -16.00 7.96
CA ARG A 144 0.56 -15.91 9.34
C ARG A 144 2.01 -15.45 9.34
N THR A 145 2.27 -14.31 8.71
CA THR A 145 3.61 -13.70 8.60
C THR A 145 3.67 -12.23 8.97
N CYS A 146 2.53 -11.55 9.14
CA CYS A 146 2.53 -10.22 9.73
C CYS A 146 3.05 -10.30 11.18
N ALA A 147 3.83 -9.30 11.59
CA ALA A 147 4.51 -9.32 12.88
C ALA A 147 3.55 -8.85 13.97
N LEU A 148 3.22 -9.73 14.90
CA LEU A 148 2.29 -9.45 15.99
C LEU A 148 3.00 -9.28 17.34
N CYS A 149 2.43 -8.48 18.24
CA CYS A 149 2.88 -8.37 19.63
C CYS A 149 2.49 -9.60 20.45
N ARG A 150 1.43 -10.30 20.05
CA ARG A 150 0.99 -11.58 20.60
C ARG A 150 0.93 -12.62 19.47
N PRO A 151 1.41 -13.85 19.69
CA PRO A 151 1.37 -14.91 18.67
C PRO A 151 -0.01 -15.10 18.04
N PHE A 152 -0.06 -15.67 16.84
CA PHE A 152 -1.30 -16.13 16.23
C PHE A 152 -1.99 -17.17 17.13
N ASP A 153 -3.31 -17.12 17.21
CA ASP A 153 -4.11 -18.01 18.07
C ASP A 153 -4.21 -19.43 17.47
N ASP A 154 -4.08 -19.57 16.15
CA ASP A 154 -4.27 -20.82 15.41
C ASP A 154 -2.96 -21.52 14.96
N VAL A 155 -1.79 -21.07 15.43
CA VAL A 155 -0.49 -21.61 15.01
C VAL A 155 0.23 -22.35 16.16
N HIS A 156 0.74 -23.54 15.86
CA HIS A 156 1.55 -24.37 16.77
C HIS A 156 2.80 -24.94 16.09
N PRO A 157 4.01 -24.78 16.68
CA PRO A 157 4.32 -24.00 17.89
C PRO A 157 3.98 -22.52 17.73
N LYS A 158 3.89 -21.77 18.85
CA LYS A 158 3.54 -20.34 18.83
C LYS A 158 4.46 -19.58 17.88
N ASP A 159 3.85 -18.78 17.00
CA ASP A 159 4.52 -17.95 16.00
C ASP A 159 3.87 -16.56 16.03
N ASP A 160 4.69 -15.51 16.01
CA ASP A 160 4.28 -14.10 16.03
C ASP A 160 4.70 -13.34 14.76
N GLY A 161 4.95 -14.09 13.69
CA GLY A 161 5.23 -13.59 12.36
C GLY A 161 6.68 -13.17 12.14
N VAL A 162 6.89 -12.39 11.08
CA VAL A 162 8.21 -11.98 10.60
C VAL A 162 8.31 -10.47 10.64
N LEU A 163 9.24 -9.95 11.43
CA LEU A 163 9.62 -8.54 11.41
C LEU A 163 10.92 -8.40 10.62
N PHE A 164 10.86 -7.74 9.47
CA PHE A 164 12.03 -7.52 8.60
C PHE A 164 12.89 -6.35 9.07
N TRP A 165 12.26 -5.39 9.75
CA TRP A 165 12.89 -4.15 10.15
C TRP A 165 12.67 -3.88 11.64
N GLU A 166 13.77 -3.90 12.39
CA GLU A 166 13.81 -3.24 13.69
C GLU A 166 13.78 -1.71 13.51
N PRO A 167 13.29 -0.94 14.50
CA PRO A 167 13.07 0.51 14.35
C PRO A 167 14.33 1.29 13.92
N VAL A 168 15.46 1.04 14.59
CA VAL A 168 16.71 1.77 14.34
C VAL A 168 17.30 1.46 12.96
N PRO A 169 17.40 0.18 12.52
CA PRO A 169 17.75 -0.14 11.13
C PRO A 169 16.84 0.52 10.09
N LEU A 170 15.52 0.53 10.30
CA LEU A 170 14.58 1.16 9.38
C LEU A 170 14.83 2.67 9.29
N ALA A 171 14.96 3.33 10.44
CA ALA A 171 15.25 4.76 10.52
C ALA A 171 16.53 5.09 9.75
N ARG A 172 17.62 4.34 9.96
CA ARG A 172 18.88 4.55 9.24
C ARG A 172 18.74 4.36 7.73
N ALA A 173 17.94 3.40 7.29
CA ALA A 173 17.75 3.12 5.86
C ALA A 173 16.84 4.17 5.19
N ALA A 174 15.79 4.64 5.87
CA ALA A 174 14.80 5.55 5.32
C ALA A 174 15.17 7.04 5.47
N GLN A 175 15.92 7.42 6.51
CA GLN A 175 16.25 8.81 6.82
C GLN A 175 16.89 9.59 5.66
N PRO A 176 17.86 9.04 4.89
CA PRO A 176 18.44 9.77 3.76
C PRO A 176 17.40 10.14 2.69
N PHE A 177 16.43 9.26 2.44
CA PHE A 177 15.36 9.53 1.49
C PHE A 177 14.36 10.56 2.04
N ALA A 178 14.01 10.46 3.32
CA ALA A 178 13.11 11.42 3.97
C ALA A 178 13.70 12.84 3.96
N GLN A 179 15.00 12.97 4.28
CA GLN A 179 15.74 14.24 4.25
C GLN A 179 15.86 14.83 2.83
N ALA A 180 15.87 13.98 1.81
CA ALA A 180 15.83 14.39 0.41
C ALA A 180 14.40 14.72 -0.09
N GLY A 181 13.39 14.70 0.79
CA GLY A 181 12.00 15.05 0.45
C GLY A 181 11.23 13.95 -0.29
N TRP A 182 11.69 12.70 -0.20
CA TRP A 182 10.95 11.55 -0.71
C TRP A 182 9.93 11.06 0.32
N THR A 183 8.71 10.78 -0.13
CA THR A 183 7.72 10.11 0.70
C THR A 183 8.24 8.75 1.13
N ILE A 184 8.13 8.45 2.43
CA ILE A 184 8.43 7.12 2.97
C ILE A 184 7.13 6.37 3.16
N ALA A 185 6.97 5.29 2.39
CA ALA A 185 5.84 4.38 2.44
C ALA A 185 6.30 3.04 2.99
N THR A 186 5.71 2.53 4.06
CA THR A 186 6.16 1.26 4.65
C THR A 186 5.00 0.30 4.86
N HIS A 187 5.09 -0.90 4.27
CA HIS A 187 4.16 -1.98 4.55
C HIS A 187 4.26 -2.40 6.03
N ALA A 188 3.14 -2.35 6.75
CA ALA A 188 3.00 -2.92 8.08
C ALA A 188 1.55 -3.38 8.34
N ILE A 189 1.35 -4.69 8.46
CA ILE A 189 0.03 -5.28 8.72
C ILE A 189 -0.19 -5.52 10.21
N GLY A 190 0.80 -6.12 10.89
CA GLY A 190 0.70 -6.51 12.29
C GLY A 190 1.02 -5.36 13.25
N ASP A 191 0.51 -5.46 14.49
CA ASP A 191 0.68 -4.44 15.52
C ASP A 191 2.15 -4.23 15.91
N ARG A 192 2.96 -5.29 15.97
CA ARG A 192 4.41 -5.19 16.23
C ARG A 192 5.15 -4.47 15.11
N ALA A 193 4.75 -4.71 13.85
CA ALA A 193 5.32 -4.01 12.70
C ALA A 193 4.94 -2.52 12.70
N ALA A 194 3.67 -2.20 12.95
CA ALA A 194 3.20 -0.83 13.00
C ALA A 194 3.93 -0.02 14.09
N VAL A 195 4.12 -0.59 15.29
CA VAL A 195 4.93 0.01 16.35
C VAL A 195 6.36 0.26 15.89
N ALA A 196 7.00 -0.73 15.26
CA ALA A 196 8.38 -0.58 14.82
C ALA A 196 8.57 0.51 13.75
N VAL A 197 7.59 0.66 12.85
CA VAL A 197 7.59 1.72 11.84
C VAL A 197 7.35 3.09 12.45
N LEU A 198 6.38 3.22 13.37
CA LEU A 198 6.11 4.48 14.06
C LEU A 198 7.32 4.92 14.91
N ASP A 199 8.00 3.98 15.59
CA ASP A 199 9.24 4.26 16.32
C ASP A 199 10.35 4.74 15.37
N ALA A 200 10.47 4.15 14.17
CA ALA A 200 11.43 4.59 13.17
C ALA A 200 11.11 5.99 12.63
N TYR A 201 9.83 6.28 12.34
CA TYR A 201 9.40 7.59 11.83
C TYR A 201 9.58 8.67 12.88
N GLU A 202 9.30 8.38 14.15
CA GLU A 202 9.59 9.28 15.27
C GLU A 202 11.08 9.67 15.31
N MET A 203 12.00 8.73 15.07
CA MET A 203 13.44 9.02 14.96
C MET A 203 13.81 9.82 13.70
N ILE A 204 13.16 9.56 12.56
CA ILE A 204 13.45 10.24 11.29
C ILE A 204 13.03 11.72 11.36
N PHE A 205 11.88 12.00 11.96
CA PHE A 205 11.27 13.32 12.02
C PHE A 205 11.46 14.02 13.37
N ASP A 206 12.22 13.45 14.29
CA ASP A 206 12.47 14.00 15.65
C ASP A 206 11.17 14.32 16.41
N GLY A 207 10.15 13.48 16.23
CA GLY A 207 8.81 13.68 16.79
C GLY A 207 8.00 14.84 16.16
N ASP A 208 8.49 15.49 15.11
CA ASP A 208 7.76 16.56 14.41
C ASP A 208 6.69 15.98 13.47
N ALA A 209 5.44 16.04 13.93
CA ALA A 209 4.28 15.57 13.18
C ALA A 209 4.02 16.36 11.88
N GLU A 210 4.34 17.65 11.84
CA GLU A 210 4.18 18.45 10.62
C GLU A 210 5.25 18.09 9.59
N ALA A 211 6.48 17.81 10.03
CA ALA A 211 7.54 17.34 9.14
C ALA A 211 7.19 15.97 8.53
N ALA A 212 6.70 15.02 9.34
CA ALA A 212 6.24 13.72 8.86
C ALA A 212 5.07 13.86 7.85
N ARG A 213 4.10 14.73 8.15
CA ARG A 213 2.96 15.02 7.26
C ARG A 213 3.40 15.66 5.95
N ALA A 214 4.32 16.62 6.00
CA ALA A 214 4.86 17.29 4.82
C ALA A 214 5.69 16.34 3.94
N ASN A 215 6.42 15.40 4.55
CA ASN A 215 7.11 14.32 3.83
C ASN A 215 6.12 13.36 3.14
N GLY A 216 4.92 13.21 3.70
CA GLY A 216 3.95 12.22 3.28
C GLY A 216 4.21 10.83 3.88
N ALA A 217 4.92 10.76 5.02
CA ALA A 217 5.22 9.52 5.70
C ALA A 217 3.94 8.72 5.97
N ARG A 218 3.94 7.44 5.59
CA ARG A 218 2.74 6.63 5.58
C ARG A 218 2.99 5.15 5.83
N ILE A 219 2.06 4.53 6.54
CA ILE A 219 2.03 3.08 6.73
C ILE A 219 0.98 2.50 5.79
N GLU A 220 1.41 1.54 4.98
CA GLU A 220 0.52 0.77 4.12
C GLU A 220 -0.14 -0.35 4.92
N HIS A 221 -1.41 -0.63 4.62
CA HIS A 221 -2.28 -1.60 5.25
C HIS A 221 -2.82 -1.17 6.61
N ALA A 222 -1.95 -0.99 7.60
CA ALA A 222 -2.34 -0.54 8.94
C ALA A 222 -3.55 -1.35 9.50
N GLN A 223 -3.49 -2.68 9.37
CA GLN A 223 -4.64 -3.57 9.54
C GLN A 223 -4.92 -3.91 11.01
N VAL A 224 -3.93 -4.45 11.71
CA VAL A 224 -4.09 -4.92 13.09
C VAL A 224 -3.51 -3.86 14.01
N LEU A 225 -4.35 -2.94 14.48
CA LEU A 225 -3.94 -1.84 15.35
C LEU A 225 -4.66 -1.92 16.69
N SER A 226 -3.92 -1.68 17.77
CA SER A 226 -4.54 -1.37 19.06
C SER A 226 -4.92 0.11 19.13
N PRO A 227 -5.84 0.52 20.03
CA PRO A 227 -6.18 1.92 20.21
C PRO A 227 -4.96 2.83 20.45
N LEU A 228 -3.97 2.35 21.22
CA LEU A 228 -2.73 3.10 21.46
C LEU A 228 -1.89 3.31 20.20
N ILE A 229 -1.92 2.35 19.27
CA ILE A 229 -1.22 2.49 17.99
C ILE A 229 -1.98 3.47 17.09
N ILE A 230 -3.31 3.42 17.09
CA ILE A 230 -4.16 4.37 16.35
C ILE A 230 -3.87 5.82 16.75
N ASP A 231 -3.80 6.10 18.05
CA ASP A 231 -3.51 7.46 18.55
C ASP A 231 -2.16 7.98 18.02
N ARG A 232 -1.14 7.11 17.94
CA ARG A 232 0.18 7.48 17.42
C ARG A 232 0.18 7.94 15.96
N PHE A 233 -0.72 7.43 15.11
CA PHE A 233 -0.80 7.91 13.72
C PHE A 233 -1.12 9.41 13.67
N ALA A 234 -2.07 9.86 14.47
CA ALA A 234 -2.45 11.26 14.55
C ALA A 234 -1.34 12.10 15.20
N ASP A 235 -0.83 11.64 16.35
CA ASP A 235 0.21 12.34 17.12
C ASP A 235 1.51 12.55 16.33
N GLN A 236 1.87 11.59 15.47
CA GLN A 236 3.08 11.65 14.64
C GLN A 236 2.84 12.18 13.22
N GLY A 237 1.61 12.54 12.85
CA GLY A 237 1.29 13.03 11.50
C GLY A 237 1.46 11.99 10.38
N VAL A 238 1.44 10.70 10.73
CA VAL A 238 1.62 9.58 9.80
C VAL A 238 0.28 9.23 9.13
N THR A 239 0.31 9.04 7.81
CA THR A 239 -0.88 8.65 7.04
C THR A 239 -1.09 7.14 7.08
N ALA A 240 -2.32 6.68 7.27
CA ALA A 240 -2.71 5.29 7.04
C ALA A 240 -3.19 5.09 5.60
N CYS A 241 -2.47 4.30 4.80
CA CYS A 241 -2.93 3.88 3.48
C CYS A 241 -3.60 2.51 3.57
N ILE A 242 -4.93 2.50 3.52
CA ILE A 242 -5.75 1.31 3.77
C ILE A 242 -6.25 0.67 2.46
N GLN A 243 -6.51 -0.63 2.49
CA GLN A 243 -7.06 -1.39 1.38
C GLN A 243 -8.38 -2.03 1.82
N PRO A 244 -9.54 -1.44 1.48
CA PRO A 244 -10.81 -1.80 2.09
C PRO A 244 -11.20 -3.27 1.94
N SER A 245 -10.93 -3.85 0.77
CA SER A 245 -11.31 -5.22 0.43
C SER A 245 -10.69 -6.27 1.36
N PHE A 246 -9.51 -5.98 1.94
CA PHE A 246 -8.85 -6.91 2.87
C PHE A 246 -9.69 -7.23 4.10
N ALA A 247 -10.49 -6.27 4.62
CA ALA A 247 -11.35 -6.57 5.76
C ALA A 247 -12.31 -7.73 5.41
N THR A 248 -12.89 -7.69 4.22
CA THR A 248 -13.81 -8.70 3.70
C THR A 248 -13.11 -10.03 3.39
N SER A 249 -11.96 -10.00 2.68
CA SER A 249 -11.24 -11.22 2.30
C SER A 249 -10.61 -11.92 3.51
N ASP A 250 -10.03 -11.16 4.44
CA ASP A 250 -9.43 -11.71 5.66
C ASP A 250 -10.50 -12.19 6.66
N ALA A 251 -11.78 -11.84 6.52
CA ALA A 251 -12.84 -12.31 7.44
C ALA A 251 -12.96 -13.83 7.51
N ALA A 252 -12.53 -14.55 6.48
CA ALA A 252 -12.50 -16.02 6.47
C ALA A 252 -11.45 -16.62 7.41
N VAL A 253 -10.39 -15.88 7.73
CA VAL A 253 -9.21 -16.41 8.44
C VAL A 253 -8.81 -15.58 9.66
N GLY A 254 -9.25 -14.33 9.75
CA GLY A 254 -8.90 -13.37 10.79
C GLY A 254 -9.36 -13.78 12.20
N PRO A 255 -10.62 -14.24 12.40
CA PRO A 255 -11.07 -14.69 13.70
C PRO A 255 -10.23 -15.85 14.28
N SER A 256 -9.82 -16.81 13.45
CA SER A 256 -8.96 -17.90 13.90
C SER A 256 -7.51 -17.44 14.12
N ALA A 257 -7.00 -16.56 13.25
CA ALA A 257 -5.63 -16.04 13.34
C ALA A 257 -5.39 -15.22 14.61
N LEU A 258 -6.33 -14.33 14.94
CA LEU A 258 -6.15 -13.31 15.97
C LEU A 258 -6.96 -13.57 17.24
N GLY A 259 -7.96 -14.46 17.17
CA GLY A 259 -9.00 -14.56 18.18
C GLY A 259 -10.00 -13.40 18.09
N ASP A 260 -11.19 -13.62 18.63
CA ASP A 260 -12.34 -12.72 18.48
C ASP A 260 -12.04 -11.28 18.88
N GLU A 261 -11.35 -11.08 20.01
CA GLU A 261 -11.15 -9.73 20.57
C GLU A 261 -10.16 -8.89 19.75
N ARG A 262 -9.09 -9.49 19.22
CA ARG A 262 -8.16 -8.78 18.34
C ARG A 262 -8.77 -8.57 16.96
N TRP A 263 -9.44 -9.58 16.40
CA TRP A 263 -10.11 -9.44 15.11
C TRP A 263 -11.15 -8.33 15.10
N LYS A 264 -11.99 -8.22 16.14
CA LYS A 264 -12.98 -7.14 16.27
C LYS A 264 -12.37 -5.74 16.25
N GLN A 265 -11.09 -5.60 16.65
CA GLN A 265 -10.36 -4.34 16.71
C GLN A 265 -9.54 -4.06 15.44
N SER A 266 -9.32 -5.05 14.57
CA SER A 266 -8.65 -4.85 13.27
C SER A 266 -9.48 -3.99 12.33
N TYR A 267 -8.83 -3.34 11.35
CA TYR A 267 -9.45 -2.46 10.35
C TYR A 267 -10.31 -1.34 10.97
N ASP A 268 -9.88 -0.76 12.10
CA ASP A 268 -10.60 0.33 12.78
C ASP A 268 -10.37 1.69 12.09
N TRP A 269 -10.84 1.80 10.84
CA TRP A 269 -10.73 3.00 10.01
C TRP A 269 -11.49 4.19 10.62
N ALA A 270 -12.67 3.93 11.18
CA ALA A 270 -13.43 4.93 11.92
C ALA A 270 -12.66 5.42 13.16
N GLY A 271 -11.94 4.54 13.86
CA GLY A 271 -11.04 4.87 14.95
C GLY A 271 -9.89 5.78 14.51
N LEU A 272 -9.21 5.44 13.40
CA LEU A 272 -8.15 6.28 12.81
C LEU A 272 -8.65 7.68 12.48
N LEU A 273 -9.78 7.81 11.78
CA LEU A 273 -10.37 9.12 11.46
C LEU A 273 -10.75 9.90 12.72
N LYS A 274 -11.35 9.22 13.71
CA LYS A 274 -11.73 9.83 14.99
C LYS A 274 -10.52 10.33 15.78
N ALA A 275 -9.40 9.62 15.72
CA ALA A 275 -8.15 10.04 16.35
C ALA A 275 -7.50 11.23 15.63
N GLY A 276 -7.93 11.55 14.40
CA GLY A 276 -7.37 12.63 13.59
C GLY A 276 -6.25 12.18 12.65
N ALA A 277 -6.07 10.87 12.45
CA ALA A 277 -5.14 10.35 11.46
C ALA A 277 -5.65 10.65 10.04
N ARG A 278 -4.73 10.89 9.12
CA ARG A 278 -5.06 10.98 7.68
C ARG A 278 -5.19 9.58 7.11
N LEU A 279 -6.24 9.35 6.33
CA LEU A 279 -6.43 8.12 5.57
C LEU A 279 -6.32 8.40 4.08
N ILE A 280 -5.77 7.43 3.36
CA ILE A 280 -5.85 7.33 1.90
C ILE A 280 -6.14 5.85 1.55
N THR A 281 -6.69 5.58 0.37
CA THR A 281 -7.10 4.23 -0.02
C THR A 281 -6.32 3.72 -1.22
N GLY A 282 -6.07 2.41 -1.27
CA GLY A 282 -5.60 1.73 -2.46
C GLY A 282 -6.27 0.37 -2.64
N ALA A 283 -6.12 -0.22 -3.83
CA ALA A 283 -6.67 -1.54 -4.11
C ALA A 283 -5.70 -2.66 -3.72
N ASP A 284 -4.39 -2.43 -3.81
CA ASP A 284 -3.35 -3.47 -3.76
C ASP A 284 -3.60 -4.59 -4.79
N TYR A 285 -4.02 -4.18 -5.99
CA TYR A 285 -4.20 -5.09 -7.12
C TYR A 285 -2.86 -5.74 -7.47
N PRO A 286 -2.79 -7.07 -7.63
CA PRO A 286 -3.91 -7.96 -7.94
C PRO A 286 -4.39 -8.78 -6.75
N ILE A 287 -3.96 -8.46 -5.53
CA ILE A 287 -4.37 -9.20 -4.34
C ILE A 287 -5.88 -9.01 -4.14
N GLU A 288 -6.34 -7.78 -4.30
CA GLU A 288 -7.76 -7.43 -4.28
C GLU A 288 -8.21 -6.83 -5.62
N SER A 289 -9.52 -6.60 -5.74
CA SER A 289 -10.15 -6.04 -6.94
C SER A 289 -9.65 -4.62 -7.26
N LEU A 290 -9.29 -4.38 -8.52
CA LEU A 290 -8.97 -3.03 -9.02
C LEU A 290 -10.20 -2.11 -9.09
N ASP A 291 -11.41 -2.67 -9.21
CA ASP A 291 -12.66 -1.89 -9.35
C ASP A 291 -12.92 -1.01 -8.11
N PRO A 292 -12.90 0.33 -8.24
CA PRO A 292 -13.14 1.24 -7.11
C PRO A 292 -14.51 1.09 -6.46
N LEU A 293 -15.52 0.61 -7.19
CA LEU A 293 -16.86 0.39 -6.64
C LEU A 293 -16.88 -0.80 -5.66
N VAL A 294 -15.97 -1.77 -5.84
CA VAL A 294 -15.76 -2.85 -4.86
C VAL A 294 -15.17 -2.27 -3.57
N GLY A 295 -14.15 -1.42 -3.68
CA GLY A 295 -13.56 -0.74 -2.53
C GLY A 295 -14.55 0.17 -1.79
N LEU A 296 -15.38 0.92 -2.52
CA LEU A 296 -16.42 1.78 -1.95
C LEU A 296 -17.49 0.97 -1.20
N ARG A 297 -17.92 -0.17 -1.77
CA ARG A 297 -18.81 -1.11 -1.09
C ARG A 297 -18.16 -1.62 0.20
N ASP A 298 -16.88 -1.99 0.17
CA ASP A 298 -16.20 -2.57 1.31
C ASP A 298 -15.96 -1.54 2.42
N LEU A 299 -15.65 -0.28 2.09
CA LEU A 299 -15.59 0.83 3.06
C LEU A 299 -16.93 1.11 3.77
N THR A 300 -18.04 0.81 3.10
CA THR A 300 -19.39 1.08 3.62
C THR A 300 -20.04 -0.17 4.21
N THR A 301 -19.31 -1.30 4.23
CA THR A 301 -19.76 -2.57 4.79
C THR A 301 -19.05 -2.86 6.09
N LYS A 302 -19.83 -3.11 7.14
CA LYS A 302 -19.26 -3.47 8.44
C LYS A 302 -18.78 -4.92 8.44
N VAL A 303 -17.49 -5.12 8.64
CA VAL A 303 -16.84 -6.42 8.83
C VAL A 303 -16.29 -6.56 10.24
N THR A 304 -15.60 -5.53 10.74
CA THR A 304 -15.15 -5.43 12.15
C THR A 304 -15.83 -4.26 12.86
N ARG A 305 -15.41 -3.92 14.08
CA ARG A 305 -16.07 -2.84 14.85
C ARG A 305 -16.04 -1.49 14.13
N GLY A 306 -14.91 -1.17 13.49
CA GLY A 306 -14.61 0.16 12.94
C GLY A 306 -14.34 0.20 11.45
N SER A 307 -14.59 -0.90 10.72
CA SER A 307 -14.35 -1.00 9.28
C SER A 307 -15.47 -0.38 8.43
N GLN A 308 -16.40 0.38 9.00
CA GLN A 308 -17.51 0.97 8.26
C GLN A 308 -17.45 2.48 8.36
N LEU A 309 -17.44 3.13 7.21
CA LEU A 309 -17.60 4.57 7.03
C LEU A 309 -18.94 4.86 6.34
N ASP A 310 -19.41 6.10 6.45
CA ASP A 310 -20.52 6.55 5.61
C ASP A 310 -20.05 6.74 4.15
N VAL A 311 -21.02 6.71 3.22
CA VAL A 311 -20.74 6.74 1.78
C VAL A 311 -20.02 8.01 1.35
N ALA A 312 -20.33 9.17 1.96
CA ALA A 312 -19.72 10.44 1.57
C ALA A 312 -18.24 10.44 1.96
N THR A 313 -17.93 10.10 3.22
CA THR A 313 -16.55 9.97 3.69
C THR A 313 -15.77 8.94 2.86
N ALA A 314 -16.37 7.77 2.60
CA ALA A 314 -15.71 6.73 1.79
C ALA A 314 -15.43 7.19 0.36
N TYR A 315 -16.37 7.89 -0.28
CA TYR A 315 -16.19 8.42 -1.63
C TYR A 315 -15.13 9.53 -1.69
N GLU A 316 -15.11 10.43 -0.71
CA GLU A 316 -14.08 11.48 -0.60
C GLU A 316 -12.67 10.91 -0.41
N LEU A 317 -12.52 9.83 0.36
CA LEU A 317 -11.22 9.17 0.54
C LEU A 317 -10.67 8.51 -0.73
N MET A 318 -11.55 8.13 -1.65
CA MET A 318 -11.20 7.39 -2.87
C MET A 318 -11.10 8.29 -4.11
N THR A 319 -11.39 9.59 -4.01
CA THR A 319 -11.49 10.46 -5.18
C THR A 319 -10.78 11.80 -5.00
N ASP A 320 -10.37 12.40 -6.12
CA ASP A 320 -9.69 13.70 -6.15
C ASP A 320 -10.05 14.43 -7.45
N ASP A 321 -10.59 15.65 -7.34
CA ASP A 321 -11.02 16.44 -8.50
C ASP A 321 -9.84 17.07 -9.27
N SER A 322 -8.69 17.20 -8.61
CA SER A 322 -7.46 17.75 -9.19
C SER A 322 -6.75 16.76 -10.13
N VAL A 323 -7.09 15.46 -10.06
CA VAL A 323 -6.52 14.44 -10.95
C VAL A 323 -7.41 14.14 -12.16
N GLY A 324 -8.71 14.43 -12.08
CA GLY A 324 -9.65 14.14 -13.16
C GLY A 324 -11.11 14.01 -12.71
N VAL A 325 -11.95 13.53 -13.63
CA VAL A 325 -13.39 13.32 -13.44
C VAL A 325 -13.71 11.89 -13.86
N THR A 326 -14.55 11.20 -13.09
CA THR A 326 -15.11 9.90 -13.46
C THR A 326 -16.60 10.02 -13.77
N THR A 327 -17.07 9.15 -14.67
CA THR A 327 -18.49 9.04 -15.02
C THR A 327 -18.98 7.65 -14.64
N LEU A 328 -19.92 7.57 -13.71
CA LEU A 328 -20.62 6.34 -13.35
C LEU A 328 -21.96 6.31 -14.09
N ASN A 329 -22.13 5.36 -15.01
CA ASN A 329 -23.36 5.18 -15.77
C ASN A 329 -24.10 3.91 -15.32
N GLN A 330 -25.44 3.98 -15.29
CA GLN A 330 -26.30 2.81 -15.07
C GLN A 330 -26.31 1.82 -16.24
N ASP A 331 -25.91 2.23 -17.44
CA ASP A 331 -25.62 1.34 -18.58
C ASP A 331 -24.10 1.39 -18.85
N PRO A 332 -23.34 0.31 -18.56
CA PRO A 332 -21.88 0.28 -18.71
C PRO A 332 -21.41 0.16 -20.17
N ARG A 333 -22.31 0.33 -21.16
CA ARG A 333 -22.01 0.28 -22.60
C ARG A 333 -21.80 1.65 -23.21
#